data_AF-A0A535QXH8-F1
#
_entry.id   AF-A0A535QXH8-F1
#
_cell.length_a   1.000
_cell.length_b   1.000
_cell.length_c   1.000
_cell.angle_alpha   90.00
_cell.angle_beta   90.00
_cell.angle_gamma   90.00
#
_symmetry.space_group_name_H-M   'P 1'
#
loop_
_entity.id
_entity.type
_entity.pdbx_description
1 polymer ?
#
loop_
_entity_poly.entity_id
_entity_poly.type
_entity_poly.pdbx_seq_one_letter_code
_entity_poly.pdbx_strand_id
1 'polypeptide(L)' 'VGSSYGYGWFITGARVPAHRLIWHDGRVDGFRTYIGRYIDDHVTIIILSNLATLDELALARALEQVVFAHK' A
#
# COMPACT_ATOMS: atom_id res chain seq x y z
N VAL A 1 -5.80 -14.65 -6.58
CA VAL A 1 -5.25 -14.92 -5.23
C VAL A 1 -5.94 -13.99 -4.27
N GLY A 2 -6.73 -14.54 -3.34
CA GLY A 2 -7.61 -13.76 -2.47
C GLY A 2 -6.82 -12.85 -1.52
N SER A 3 -7.35 -11.66 -1.26
CA SER A 3 -6.98 -10.87 -0.09
C SER A 3 -7.72 -11.44 1.12
N SER A 4 -7.02 -11.64 2.24
CA SER A 4 -7.65 -11.83 3.54
C SER A 4 -7.65 -10.51 4.31
N TYR A 5 -8.43 -10.43 5.38
CA TYR A 5 -8.53 -9.22 6.20
C TYR A 5 -8.44 -9.59 7.68
N GLY A 6 -7.73 -8.80 8.48
CA GLY A 6 -7.57 -9.05 9.91
C GLY A 6 -7.10 -7.82 10.66
N TYR A 7 -7.70 -7.56 11.83
CA TYR A 7 -7.33 -6.45 12.73
C TYR A 7 -7.14 -5.09 12.04
N GLY A 8 -7.98 -4.78 11.04
CA GLY A 8 -7.90 -3.50 10.31
C GLY A 8 -6.90 -3.47 9.14
N TRP A 9 -6.43 -4.63 8.67
CA TRP A 9 -5.46 -4.73 7.58
C TRP A 9 -5.95 -5.66 6.49
N PHE A 10 -5.80 -5.23 5.23
CA PHE A 10 -5.77 -6.13 4.10
C PHE A 10 -4.45 -6.92 4.14
N ILE A 11 -4.54 -8.24 4.05
CA ILE A 11 -3.42 -9.17 4.07
C ILE A 11 -3.37 -9.86 2.71
N THR A 12 -2.30 -9.62 1.95
CA THR A 12 -2.19 -10.09 0.57
C THR A 12 -0.74 -10.28 0.13
N GLY A 13 -0.55 -10.87 -1.05
CA GLY A 13 0.73 -10.78 -1.74
C GLY A 13 0.86 -9.41 -2.40
N ALA A 14 2.07 -8.85 -2.41
CA ALA A 14 2.37 -7.67 -3.19
C ALA A 14 2.20 -7.94 -4.70
N ARG A 15 2.14 -6.87 -5.50
CA ARG A 15 2.08 -7.01 -6.96
C ARG A 15 3.43 -7.41 -7.53
N VAL A 16 4.52 -6.91 -6.94
CA VAL A 16 5.84 -7.47 -7.19
C VAL A 16 5.89 -8.87 -6.54
N PRO A 17 6.25 -9.93 -7.28
CA PRO A 17 6.23 -11.29 -6.75
C PRO A 17 7.11 -11.45 -5.51
N ALA A 18 6.79 -12.44 -4.68
CA ALA A 18 7.57 -12.84 -3.48
C ALA A 18 7.65 -11.81 -2.33
N HIS A 19 6.90 -10.71 -2.36
CA HIS A 19 6.81 -9.80 -1.22
C HIS A 19 5.45 -9.92 -0.52
N ARG A 20 5.47 -10.02 0.82
CA ARG A 20 4.25 -10.09 1.63
C ARG A 20 3.80 -8.69 2.06
N LEU A 21 2.58 -8.32 1.69
CA LEU A 21 2.03 -7.00 1.90
C LEU A 21 0.85 -7.04 2.89
N ILE A 22 0.95 -6.24 3.94
CA ILE A 22 -0.24 -5.80 4.69
C ILE A 22 -0.48 -4.32 4.44
N TRP A 23 -1.71 -3.92 4.18
CA TRP A 23 -2.00 -2.53 3.85
C TRP A 23 -3.41 -2.10 4.25
N HIS A 24 -3.64 -0.78 4.26
CA HIS A 24 -4.96 -0.19 4.37
C HIS A 24 -4.96 1.21 3.73
N ASP A 25 -6.06 1.58 3.10
CA ASP A 25 -6.32 2.95 2.65
C ASP A 25 -7.21 3.70 3.66
N GLY A 26 -7.26 5.02 3.58
CA GLY A 26 -8.14 5.80 4.43
C GLY A 26 -8.73 6.95 3.64
N ARG A 27 -10.03 7.16 3.81
CA ARG A 27 -10.81 8.14 3.07
C ARG A 27 -11.71 8.90 4.02
N VAL A 28 -11.55 10.22 4.02
CA VAL A 28 -12.46 11.20 4.62
C VAL A 28 -12.60 12.37 3.66
N ASP A 29 -13.52 13.29 3.91
CA ASP A 29 -13.74 14.44 3.03
C ASP A 29 -12.48 15.29 2.89
N GLY A 30 -12.03 15.50 1.66
CA GLY A 30 -10.81 16.25 1.37
C GLY A 30 -9.51 15.44 1.47
N PHE A 31 -9.52 14.23 2.04
CA PHE A 31 -8.28 13.48 2.31
C PHE A 31 -8.28 12.04 1.77
N ARG A 32 -7.08 11.62 1.35
CA ARG A 32 -6.76 10.25 0.94
C ARG A 32 -5.48 9.81 1.63
N THR A 33 -5.45 8.57 2.08
CA THR A 33 -4.29 8.01 2.79
C THR A 33 -4.07 6.57 2.37
N TYR A 34 -2.83 6.12 2.47
CA TYR A 34 -2.45 4.72 2.29
C TYR A 34 -1.28 4.39 3.23
N ILE A 35 -1.32 3.19 3.80
CA ILE A 35 -0.18 2.57 4.47
C ILE A 35 0.00 1.16 3.94
N GLY A 36 1.20 0.84 3.46
CA GLY A 36 1.58 -0.48 3.00
C GLY A 36 2.88 -0.92 3.66
N ARG A 37 2.88 -2.11 4.27
CA ARG A 37 4.05 -2.70 4.92
C ARG A 37 4.42 -4.00 4.23
N TYR A 38 5.63 -4.02 3.68
CA TYR A 38 6.26 -5.19 3.06
C TYR A 38 7.10 -5.86 4.14
N ILE A 39 6.48 -6.82 4.83
CA ILE A 39 6.93 -7.27 6.15
C ILE A 39 8.30 -7.93 6.08
N ASP A 40 8.51 -8.75 5.06
CA ASP A 40 9.75 -9.52 4.88
C ASP A 40 10.91 -8.62 4.38
N ASP A 41 10.58 -7.45 3.82
CA ASP A 41 11.54 -6.51 3.23
C ASP A 41 11.93 -5.36 4.15
N HIS A 42 11.29 -5.26 5.32
CA HIS A 42 11.38 -4.12 6.23
C HIS A 42 11.09 -2.76 5.56
N VAL A 43 10.22 -2.75 4.54
CA VAL A 43 9.81 -1.55 3.80
C VAL A 43 8.42 -1.12 4.25
N THR A 44 8.23 0.20 4.41
CA THR A 44 6.93 0.80 4.67
C THR A 44 6.72 1.99 3.75
N ILE A 45 5.60 2.00 3.03
CA ILE A 45 5.15 3.11 2.16
C ILE A 45 3.96 3.77 2.86
N ILE A 46 4.03 5.09 3.05
CA ILE A 46 2.94 5.90 3.62
C ILE A 46 2.64 7.06 2.68
N ILE A 47 1.36 7.25 2.37
CA ILE A 47 0.86 8.38 1.58
C ILE A 47 -0.19 9.09 2.41
N LEU A 48 -0.05 10.41 2.56
CA LEU A 48 -1.05 11.30 3.14
C LEU A 48 -1.29 12.44 2.15
N SER A 49 -2.54 12.65 1.77
CA SER A 49 -2.90 13.68 0.80
C SER A 49 -4.13 14.45 1.23
N ASN A 50 -4.08 15.77 1.07
CA ASN A 50 -5.19 16.70 1.19
C ASN A 50 -5.92 16.92 -0.15
N LEU A 51 -5.73 16.01 -1.12
CA LEU A 51 -6.43 16.01 -2.39
C LEU A 51 -7.36 14.80 -2.45
N ALA A 52 -8.67 15.05 -2.36
CA ALA A 52 -9.70 13.99 -2.39
C ALA A 52 -9.72 13.16 -3.69
N THR A 53 -9.16 13.70 -4.77
CA THR A 53 -9.12 13.06 -6.09
C THR A 53 -7.86 12.25 -6.35
N LEU A 54 -6.91 12.21 -5.41
CA LEU A 54 -5.75 11.33 -5.52
C LEU A 54 -6.21 9.87 -5.61
N ASP A 55 -5.62 9.10 -6.53
CA ASP A 55 -5.68 7.64 -6.51
C ASP A 55 -4.50 7.10 -5.70
N GLU A 56 -4.70 6.98 -4.38
CA GLU A 56 -3.67 6.52 -3.44
C GLU A 56 -3.18 5.11 -3.74
N LEU A 57 -4.03 4.26 -4.31
CA LEU A 57 -3.68 2.87 -4.65
C LEU A 57 -2.82 2.82 -5.91
N ALA A 58 -3.10 3.63 -6.92
CA ALA A 58 -2.23 3.76 -8.09
C ALA A 58 -0.85 4.31 -7.70
N LEU A 59 -0.80 5.35 -6.86
CA LEU A 59 0.45 5.91 -6.39
C LEU A 59 1.26 4.90 -5.56
N ALA A 60 0.61 4.16 -4.64
CA ALA A 60 1.26 3.11 -3.87
C ALA A 60 1.91 2.05 -4.76
N ARG A 61 1.21 1.64 -5.84
CA ARG A 61 1.73 0.67 -6.83
C ARG A 61 2.92 1.21 -7.61
N ALA A 62 2.91 2.50 -7.96
CA ALA A 62 4.06 3.13 -8.61
C ALA A 62 5.28 3.18 -7.67
N LEU A 63 5.06 3.54 -6.40
CA LEU A 63 6.13 3.56 -5.39
C LEU A 63 6.67 2.15 -5.10
N GLU A 64 5.81 1.15 -5.02
CA GLU A 64 6.19 -0.26 -4.91
C GLU A 64 7.20 -0.63 -6.01
N GLN A 65 6.86 -0.34 -7.28
CA GLN A 65 7.74 -0.62 -8.41
C GLN A 65 9.09 0.08 -8.29
N VAL A 66 9.12 1.35 -7.88
CA VAL A 66 10.36 2.10 -7.70
C VAL A 66 11.23 1.52 -6.58
N VAL A 67 10.62 1.18 -5.43
CA VAL A 67 11.34 0.65 -4.27
C VAL A 67 11.96 -0.72 -4.55
N PHE A 68 11.23 -1.59 -5.26
CA PHE A 68 11.67 -2.96 -5.53
C PHE A 68 12.39 -3.14 -6.87
N ALA A 69 12.49 -2.10 -7.71
CA ALA A 69 13.29 -2.15 -8.94
C ALA A 69 14.81 -2.26 -8.69
N HIS A 70 15.27 -1.92 -7.48
CA HIS A 70 16.70 -1.84 -7.12
C HIS A 70 17.09 -2.74 -5.95
N LYS A 71 16.20 -3.65 -5.53
CA LYS A 71 16.47 -4.64 -4.49
C LYS A 71 16.80 -6.01 -5.08
#